data_AF-A0A1Z9MR85-F1
#
_entry.id   AF-A0A1Z9MR85-F1
#
_cell.length_a   1.000
_cell.length_b   1.000
_cell.length_c   1.000
_cell.angle_alpha   90.00
_cell.angle_beta   90.00
_cell.angle_gamma   90.00
#
_symmetry.space_group_name_H-M   'P 1'
#
loop_
_entity.id
_entity.type
_entity.pdbx_description
1 polymer ?
#
loop_
_entity_poly.entity_id
_entity_poly.type
_entity_poly.pdbx_seq_one_letter_code
_entity_poly.pdbx_strand_id
1 'polypeptide(L)'
;MVNKMEMMKAGDLKSQYENIMAAMQAEKAEPTEEELEKAEAVEARIKDINVKEDVQALMNADDSLSEDFKVKAATIFEAAVKSKVRSEIERIHEEVGSEKETEIETFKEELTEKVDTYLNYVVEEWTKENELAIERGLKGEIAEDFISGLKQLFEDHYIDVPNEKYDVLEAQSERISELEDKLNESIEKSVELVNSNSKLVREQVISEVSEDLADTEIEKFKGLTEDVDFADEESFREKLNTLKESYFPKNTVVEQTFDDEDGSTAKDIDTTDAMNAYLSAISRNQKASA
;
A
#
# COMPACT_ATOMS: atom_id res chain seq x y z
N MET A 1 -15.70 17.92 61.74
CA MET A 1 -14.53 17.19 61.20
C MET A 1 -13.50 16.86 62.27
N VAL A 2 -13.20 17.78 63.19
CA VAL A 2 -12.24 17.56 64.30
C VAL A 2 -12.65 16.41 65.24
N ASN A 3 -13.91 16.32 65.68
CA ASN A 3 -14.38 15.22 66.54
C ASN A 3 -14.47 13.83 65.87
N LYS A 4 -14.26 13.73 64.55
CA LYS A 4 -14.26 12.45 63.83
C LYS A 4 -12.84 11.86 63.68
N MET A 5 -11.80 12.67 63.93
CA MET A 5 -10.40 12.25 63.93
C MET A 5 -9.94 11.72 65.30
N GLU A 6 -10.56 12.14 66.41
CA GLU A 6 -10.22 11.64 67.75
C GLU A 6 -10.63 10.18 68.02
N MET A 7 -11.55 9.63 67.22
CA MET A 7 -12.05 8.26 67.36
C MET A 7 -11.41 7.26 66.38
N MET A 8 -10.49 7.71 65.52
CA MET A 8 -9.77 6.82 64.61
C MET A 8 -8.60 6.17 65.37
N LYS A 9 -8.47 4.85 65.25
CA LYS A 9 -7.35 4.13 65.86
C LYS A 9 -6.06 4.65 65.24
N ALA A 10 -4.97 4.72 66.01
CA ALA A 10 -3.68 5.23 65.54
C ALA A 10 -3.18 4.57 64.24
N GLY A 11 -3.57 3.31 63.98
CA GLY A 11 -3.30 2.61 62.73
C GLY A 11 -4.07 3.16 61.52
N ASP A 12 -5.31 3.60 61.70
CA ASP A 12 -6.14 4.16 60.62
C ASP A 12 -5.69 5.58 60.25
N LEU A 13 -5.24 6.36 61.25
CA LEU A 13 -4.65 7.68 61.03
C LEU A 13 -3.31 7.57 60.28
N LYS A 14 -2.49 6.57 60.63
CA LYS A 14 -1.22 6.28 59.97
C LYS A 14 -1.44 5.81 58.53
N SER A 15 -2.42 4.94 58.29
CA SER A 15 -2.77 4.48 56.94
C SER A 15 -3.34 5.61 56.07
N GLN A 16 -4.14 6.51 56.62
CA GLN A 16 -4.59 7.70 55.87
C GLN A 16 -3.46 8.68 55.58
N TYR A 17 -2.54 8.89 56.52
CA TYR A 17 -1.35 9.71 56.29
C TYR A 17 -0.42 9.09 55.24
N GLU A 18 -0.20 7.77 55.28
CA GLU A 18 0.56 7.03 54.27
C GLU A 18 -0.11 7.10 52.90
N ASN A 19 -1.44 6.99 52.81
CA ASN A 19 -2.18 7.15 51.55
C ASN A 19 -2.14 8.58 51.02
N ILE A 20 -2.21 9.60 51.89
CA ILE A 20 -2.07 11.01 51.48
C ILE A 20 -0.65 11.29 51.00
N MET A 21 0.37 10.77 51.69
CA MET A 21 1.77 10.89 51.27
C MET A 21 2.07 10.13 49.98
N ALA A 22 1.48 8.94 49.79
CA ALA A 22 1.56 8.18 48.55
C ALA A 22 0.83 8.89 47.40
N ALA A 23 -0.32 9.52 47.66
CA ALA A 23 -1.03 10.33 46.67
C ALA A 23 -0.24 11.61 46.32
N MET A 24 0.41 12.26 47.30
CA MET A 24 1.29 13.41 47.07
C MET A 24 2.59 13.04 46.33
N GLN A 25 3.08 11.82 46.50
CA GLN A 25 4.20 11.27 45.73
C GLN A 25 3.77 10.85 44.31
N ALA A 26 2.55 10.33 44.14
CA ALA A 26 2.00 10.00 42.83
C ALA A 26 1.70 11.26 41.97
N GLU A 27 1.45 12.41 42.60
CA GLU A 27 1.28 13.71 41.92
C GLU A 27 2.62 14.37 41.50
N LYS A 28 3.75 13.78 41.91
CA LYS A 28 5.10 14.10 41.43
C LYS A 28 5.76 12.86 40.84
N ALA A 29 5.19 12.32 39.76
CA ALA A 29 6.02 11.56 38.83
C ALA A 29 7.13 12.52 38.35
N GLU A 30 8.39 12.21 38.65
CA GLU A 30 9.48 12.91 37.97
C GLU A 30 9.32 12.65 36.47
N PRO A 31 9.35 13.70 35.63
CA PRO A 31 9.21 13.53 34.19
C PRO A 31 10.29 12.58 33.72
N THR A 32 9.91 11.63 32.89
CA THR A 32 10.84 10.67 32.28
C THR A 32 11.89 11.41 31.44
N GLU A 33 13.05 10.80 31.23
CA GLU A 33 14.14 11.39 30.42
C GLU A 33 13.64 11.78 29.02
N GLU A 34 12.72 10.99 28.45
CA GLU A 34 12.07 11.28 27.17
C GLU A 34 11.09 12.47 27.24
N GLU A 35 10.34 12.63 28.34
CA GLU A 35 9.48 13.81 28.57
C GLU A 35 10.31 15.08 28.78
N LEU A 36 11.47 14.97 29.42
CA LEU A 36 12.42 16.08 29.58
C LEU A 36 13.02 16.49 28.24
N GLU A 37 13.49 15.55 27.43
CA GLU A 37 14.00 15.84 26.07
C GLU A 37 12.92 16.47 25.17
N LYS A 38 11.68 15.97 25.25
CA LYS A 38 10.54 16.56 24.54
C LYS A 38 10.31 17.99 25.00
N ALA A 39 10.25 18.24 26.32
CA ALA A 39 10.06 19.58 26.85
C ALA A 39 11.17 20.56 26.43
N GLU A 40 12.44 20.12 26.44
CA GLU A 40 13.58 20.91 25.97
C GLU A 40 13.49 21.22 24.47
N ALA A 41 13.11 20.25 23.63
CA ALA A 41 12.92 20.44 22.20
C ALA A 41 11.78 21.42 21.89
N VAL A 42 10.67 21.33 22.62
CA VAL A 42 9.53 22.26 22.51
C VAL A 42 9.96 23.66 22.93
N GLU A 43 10.70 23.80 24.03
CA GLU A 43 11.19 25.10 24.51
C GLU A 43 12.17 25.75 23.53
N ALA A 44 13.08 24.96 22.92
CA ALA A 44 13.97 25.44 21.87
C ALA A 44 13.20 25.99 20.67
N ARG A 45 12.17 25.27 20.20
CA ARG A 45 11.32 25.71 19.08
C ARG A 45 10.52 26.97 19.38
N ILE A 46 10.03 27.14 20.61
CA ILE A 46 9.28 28.33 21.02
C ILE A 46 10.20 29.56 21.17
N LYS A 47 11.45 29.35 21.58
CA LYS A 47 12.43 30.42 21.77
C LYS A 47 12.79 31.10 20.45
N ASP A 48 12.80 30.35 19.35
CA ASP A 48 13.08 30.86 18.01
C ASP A 48 11.93 31.68 17.41
N ILE A 49 10.73 31.63 18.02
CA ILE A 49 9.57 32.42 17.56
C ILE A 49 9.74 33.87 18.01
N ASN A 50 9.99 34.75 17.04
CA ASN A 50 10.03 36.20 17.23
C ASN A 50 8.89 36.88 16.46
N VAL A 51 7.86 37.29 17.19
CA VAL A 51 6.70 38.04 16.65
C VAL A 51 6.77 39.54 16.94
N LYS A 52 7.87 40.03 17.52
CA LYS A 52 7.96 41.44 17.93
C LYS A 52 7.94 42.38 16.73
N GLU A 53 8.61 42.01 15.64
CA GLU A 53 8.68 42.81 14.42
C GLU A 53 7.29 42.95 13.76
N ASP A 54 6.55 41.84 13.65
CA ASP A 54 5.21 41.82 13.07
C ASP A 54 4.20 42.61 13.92
N VAL A 55 4.27 42.48 15.24
CA VAL A 55 3.40 43.26 16.14
C VAL A 55 3.77 44.74 16.09
N GLN A 56 5.05 45.07 16.04
CA GLN A 56 5.51 46.45 15.93
C GLN A 56 5.06 47.08 14.60
N ALA A 57 5.08 46.34 13.49
CA ALA A 57 4.55 46.78 12.21
C ALA A 57 3.04 47.06 12.27
N LEU A 58 2.27 46.20 12.93
CA LEU A 58 0.82 46.38 13.13
C LEU A 58 0.51 47.61 14.00
N MET A 59 1.28 47.82 15.06
CA MET A 59 1.03 48.89 16.04
C MET A 59 1.57 50.26 15.60
N ASN A 60 2.51 50.30 14.65
CA ASN A 60 3.00 51.53 14.04
C ASN A 60 2.13 52.05 12.89
N ALA A 61 1.12 51.28 12.48
CA ALA A 61 0.12 51.76 11.52
C ALA A 61 -0.87 52.77 12.13
N ASP A 62 -0.91 52.90 13.47
CA ASP A 62 -1.79 53.81 14.19
C ASP A 62 -0.99 54.70 15.17
N ASP A 63 -0.87 55.98 14.83
CA ASP A 63 -0.15 57.00 15.61
C ASP A 63 -0.88 57.40 16.91
N SER A 64 -2.11 56.92 17.13
CA SER A 64 -2.89 57.21 18.34
C SER A 64 -2.51 56.34 19.55
N LEU A 65 -1.69 55.30 19.34
CA LEU A 65 -1.27 54.36 20.38
C LEU A 65 -0.02 54.88 21.11
N SER A 66 -0.07 54.91 22.44
CA SER A 66 1.09 55.29 23.26
C SER A 66 2.18 54.23 23.21
N GLU A 67 3.44 54.65 23.29
CA GLU A 67 4.59 53.73 23.21
C GLU A 67 4.58 52.67 24.33
N ASP A 68 4.15 53.07 25.53
CA ASP A 68 3.95 52.16 26.66
C ASP A 68 2.88 51.09 26.37
N PHE A 69 1.83 51.44 25.62
CA PHE A 69 0.81 50.48 25.20
C PHE A 69 1.35 49.53 24.14
N LYS A 70 2.15 50.02 23.19
CA LYS A 70 2.79 49.19 22.15
C LYS A 70 3.69 48.12 22.74
N VAL A 71 4.55 48.49 23.70
CA VAL A 71 5.44 47.54 24.37
C VAL A 71 4.66 46.50 25.19
N LYS A 72 3.61 46.93 25.92
CA LYS A 72 2.78 46.02 26.72
C LYS A 72 1.97 45.06 25.85
N ALA A 73 1.34 45.55 24.79
CA ALA A 73 0.58 44.73 23.88
C ALA A 73 1.47 43.74 23.12
N ALA A 74 2.65 44.16 22.66
CA ALA A 74 3.63 43.26 22.06
C ALA A 74 4.05 42.13 23.00
N THR A 75 4.30 42.45 24.28
CA THR A 75 4.67 41.44 25.28
C THR A 75 3.51 40.47 25.57
N ILE A 76 2.28 40.97 25.70
CA ILE A 76 1.09 40.13 25.94
C ILE A 76 0.79 39.25 24.73
N PHE A 77 0.88 39.80 23.52
CA PHE A 77 0.67 39.05 22.28
C PHE A 77 1.74 37.99 22.07
N GLU A 78 3.02 38.33 22.27
CA GLU A 78 4.12 37.36 22.21
C GLU A 78 3.91 36.22 23.22
N ALA A 79 3.53 36.53 24.46
CA ALA A 79 3.22 35.52 25.46
C ALA A 79 2.01 34.65 25.06
N ALA A 80 0.96 35.26 24.51
CA ALA A 80 -0.24 34.53 24.06
C ALA A 80 0.06 33.61 22.88
N VAL A 81 0.80 34.08 21.88
CA VAL A 81 1.23 33.27 20.72
C VAL A 81 2.14 32.14 21.18
N LYS A 82 3.16 32.42 21.99
CA LYS A 82 4.07 31.39 22.52
C LYS A 82 3.33 30.34 23.34
N SER A 83 2.38 30.75 24.17
CA SER A 83 1.54 29.82 24.94
C SER A 83 0.68 28.95 24.03
N LYS A 84 0.10 29.51 22.97
CA LYS A 84 -0.79 28.73 22.11
C LYS A 84 -0.02 27.81 21.15
N VAL A 85 1.11 28.27 20.63
CA VAL A 85 2.03 27.45 19.84
C VAL A 85 2.63 26.33 20.70
N ARG A 86 2.95 26.56 21.97
CA ARG A 86 3.38 25.48 22.89
C ARG A 86 2.38 24.34 22.95
N SER A 87 1.12 24.67 23.24
CA SER A 87 0.04 23.70 23.30
C SER A 87 -0.17 22.95 21.98
N GLU A 88 0.03 23.62 20.84
CA GLU A 88 -0.11 22.98 19.53
C GLU A 88 1.07 22.06 19.22
N ILE A 89 2.30 22.47 19.56
CA ILE A 89 3.49 21.64 19.40
C ILE A 89 3.37 20.38 20.28
N GLU A 90 2.96 20.52 21.54
CA GLU A 90 2.74 19.38 22.44
C GLU A 90 1.71 18.40 21.86
N ARG A 91 0.57 18.92 21.36
CA ARG A 91 -0.46 18.11 20.70
C ARG A 91 0.07 17.35 19.48
N ILE A 92 0.82 18.03 18.61
CA ILE A 92 1.43 17.41 17.42
C ILE A 92 2.45 16.33 17.84
N HIS A 93 3.26 16.59 18.87
CA HIS A 93 4.25 15.63 19.35
C HIS A 93 3.60 14.36 19.91
N GLU A 94 2.47 14.50 20.61
CA GLU A 94 1.70 13.37 21.12
C GLU A 94 1.05 12.57 19.99
N GLU A 95 0.41 13.24 19.03
CA GLU A 95 -0.23 12.63 17.86
C GLU A 95 0.80 11.88 17.01
N VAL A 96 1.89 12.54 16.62
CA VAL A 96 2.99 11.94 15.85
C VAL A 96 3.68 10.82 16.63
N GLY A 97 3.83 10.97 17.95
CA GLY A 97 4.39 9.94 18.81
C GLY A 97 3.53 8.67 18.81
N SER A 98 2.21 8.83 18.96
CA SER A 98 1.26 7.72 18.94
C SER A 98 1.17 7.04 17.57
N GLU A 99 1.13 7.81 16.49
CA GLU A 99 1.13 7.29 15.11
C GLU A 99 2.42 6.53 14.83
N LYS A 100 3.58 7.11 15.18
CA LYS A 100 4.89 6.49 15.00
C LYS A 100 5.01 5.17 15.77
N GLU A 101 4.53 5.11 17.01
CA GLU A 101 4.58 3.87 17.80
C GLU A 101 3.72 2.78 17.15
N THR A 102 2.51 3.15 16.70
CA THR A 102 1.61 2.23 16.00
C THR A 102 2.23 1.72 14.69
N GLU A 103 2.84 2.60 13.91
CA GLU A 103 3.50 2.25 12.65
C GLU A 103 4.73 1.37 12.89
N ILE A 104 5.54 1.68 13.91
CA ILE A 104 6.70 0.86 14.30
C ILE A 104 6.25 -0.54 14.70
N GLU A 105 5.19 -0.68 15.50
CA GLU A 105 4.72 -1.99 15.94
C GLU A 105 4.17 -2.80 14.77
N THR A 106 3.36 -2.17 13.92
CA THR A 106 2.86 -2.80 12.68
C THR A 106 4.01 -3.25 11.78
N PHE A 107 5.03 -2.39 11.60
CA PHE A 107 6.21 -2.71 10.79
C PHE A 107 7.04 -3.85 11.39
N LYS A 108 7.20 -3.90 12.72
CA LYS A 108 7.90 -4.99 13.41
C LYS A 108 7.16 -6.31 13.24
N GLU A 109 5.84 -6.32 13.39
CA GLU A 109 5.02 -7.51 13.19
C GLU A 109 5.15 -8.04 11.76
N GLU A 110 4.96 -7.16 10.76
CA GLU A 110 5.07 -7.51 9.35
C GLU A 110 6.47 -8.02 8.99
N LEU A 111 7.53 -7.36 9.49
CA LEU A 111 8.90 -7.78 9.25
C LEU A 111 9.19 -9.13 9.91
N THR A 112 8.68 -9.35 11.12
CA THR A 112 8.85 -10.62 11.84
C THR A 112 8.18 -11.75 11.09
N GLU A 113 6.95 -11.56 10.61
CA GLU A 113 6.22 -12.56 9.83
C GLU A 113 6.91 -12.88 8.50
N LYS A 114 7.40 -11.86 7.79
CA LYS A 114 8.17 -12.04 6.54
C LYS A 114 9.47 -12.80 6.77
N VAL A 115 10.21 -12.45 7.82
CA VAL A 115 11.46 -13.12 8.17
C VAL A 115 11.21 -14.56 8.60
N ASP A 116 10.17 -14.81 9.41
CA ASP A 116 9.81 -16.16 9.83
C ASP A 116 9.39 -17.02 8.64
N THR A 117 8.55 -16.49 7.75
CA THR A 117 8.14 -17.17 6.51
C THR A 117 9.34 -17.51 5.63
N TYR A 118 10.27 -16.56 5.43
CA TYR A 118 11.47 -16.80 4.64
C TYR A 118 12.39 -17.85 5.29
N LEU A 119 12.60 -17.77 6.61
CA LEU A 119 13.42 -18.74 7.33
C LEU A 119 12.81 -20.12 7.30
N ASN A 120 11.50 -20.24 7.51
CA ASN A 120 10.78 -21.51 7.42
C ASN A 120 10.92 -22.12 6.01
N TYR A 121 10.71 -21.33 4.96
CA TYR A 121 10.91 -21.78 3.59
C TYR A 121 12.34 -22.28 3.32
N VAL A 122 13.36 -21.52 3.73
CA VAL A 122 14.77 -21.92 3.55
C VAL A 122 15.09 -23.19 4.34
N VAL A 123 14.58 -23.32 5.58
CA VAL A 123 14.80 -24.50 6.41
C VAL A 123 14.10 -25.73 5.85
N GLU A 124 12.86 -25.59 5.37
CA GLU A 124 12.11 -26.68 4.74
C GLU A 124 12.80 -27.18 3.47
N GLU A 125 13.17 -26.27 2.56
CA GLU A 125 13.86 -26.64 1.32
C GLU A 125 15.24 -27.24 1.61
N TRP A 126 16.03 -26.67 2.53
CA TRP A 126 17.31 -27.25 2.93
C TRP A 126 17.17 -28.65 3.54
N THR A 127 16.13 -28.85 4.36
CA THR A 127 15.87 -30.17 4.98
C THR A 127 15.50 -31.20 3.91
N LYS A 128 14.64 -30.82 2.97
CA LYS A 128 14.20 -31.67 1.87
C LYS A 128 15.33 -31.99 0.89
N GLU A 129 16.15 -31.01 0.53
CA GLU A 129 17.34 -31.22 -0.31
C GLU A 129 18.36 -32.13 0.36
N ASN A 130 18.62 -31.95 1.65
CA ASN A 130 19.51 -32.83 2.39
C ASN A 130 18.96 -34.24 2.56
N GLU A 131 17.67 -34.40 2.83
CA GLU A 131 17.03 -35.70 2.87
C GLU A 131 17.24 -36.44 1.55
N LEU A 132 16.99 -35.76 0.42
CA LEU A 132 17.21 -36.33 -0.92
C LEU A 132 18.68 -36.65 -1.17
N ALA A 133 19.61 -35.80 -0.75
CA ALA A 133 21.04 -36.03 -0.88
C ALA A 133 21.51 -37.23 -0.05
N ILE A 134 21.03 -37.36 1.19
CA ILE A 134 21.31 -38.51 2.07
C ILE A 134 20.70 -39.78 1.48
N GLU A 135 19.44 -39.75 1.03
CA GLU A 135 18.78 -40.91 0.44
C GLU A 135 19.52 -41.39 -0.84
N ARG A 136 19.92 -40.47 -1.71
CA ARG A 136 20.73 -40.78 -2.90
C ARG A 136 22.11 -41.31 -2.52
N GLY A 137 22.76 -40.71 -1.54
CA GLY A 137 24.04 -41.18 -1.01
C GLY A 137 23.96 -42.60 -0.47
N LEU A 138 22.96 -42.87 0.37
CA LEU A 138 22.74 -44.18 0.98
C LEU A 138 22.35 -45.23 -0.06
N LYS A 139 21.50 -44.88 -1.04
CA LYS A 139 21.18 -45.77 -2.16
C LYS A 139 22.40 -46.06 -3.03
N GLY A 140 23.25 -45.07 -3.25
CA GLY A 140 24.53 -45.23 -3.95
C GLY A 140 25.47 -46.17 -3.21
N GLU A 141 25.64 -45.97 -1.90
CA GLU A 141 26.47 -46.82 -1.04
C GLU A 141 25.94 -48.26 -1.02
N ILE A 142 24.63 -48.46 -0.84
CA ILE A 142 24.02 -49.79 -0.89
C ILE A 142 24.21 -50.44 -2.27
N ALA A 143 24.06 -49.68 -3.36
CA ALA A 143 24.25 -50.19 -4.71
C ALA A 143 25.72 -50.57 -4.96
N GLU A 144 26.68 -49.77 -4.46
CA GLU A 144 28.11 -50.04 -4.58
C GLU A 144 28.53 -51.24 -3.74
N ASP A 145 28.04 -51.36 -2.51
CA ASP A 145 28.25 -52.54 -1.66
C ASP A 145 27.63 -53.79 -2.28
N PHE A 146 26.43 -53.68 -2.84
CA PHE A 146 25.74 -54.79 -3.50
C PHE A 146 26.50 -55.24 -4.77
N ILE A 147 26.96 -54.29 -5.60
CA ILE A 147 27.76 -54.58 -6.80
C ILE A 147 29.11 -55.18 -6.41
N SER A 148 29.75 -54.66 -5.37
CA SER A 148 31.02 -55.20 -4.85
C SER A 148 30.84 -56.63 -4.33
N GLY A 149 29.77 -56.90 -3.59
CA GLY A 149 29.42 -58.25 -3.13
C GLY A 149 29.09 -59.22 -4.28
N LEU A 150 28.36 -58.76 -5.30
CA LEU A 150 28.10 -59.54 -6.52
C LEU A 150 29.38 -59.83 -7.29
N LYS A 151 30.27 -58.85 -7.43
CA LYS A 151 31.56 -59.03 -8.08
C LYS A 151 32.38 -60.11 -7.38
N GLN A 152 32.48 -60.05 -6.06
CA GLN A 152 33.19 -61.06 -5.27
C GLN A 152 32.56 -62.45 -5.43
N LEU A 153 31.23 -62.56 -5.43
CA LEU A 153 30.53 -63.82 -5.67
C LEU A 153 30.77 -64.38 -7.08
N PHE A 154 30.80 -63.52 -8.10
CA PHE A 154 31.08 -63.95 -9.48
C PHE A 154 32.52 -64.39 -9.66
N GLU A 155 33.48 -63.70 -9.03
CA GLU A 155 34.89 -64.11 -8.98
C GLU A 155 35.03 -65.48 -8.28
N ASP A 156 34.39 -65.69 -7.13
CA ASP A 156 34.47 -66.93 -6.36
C ASP A 156 33.85 -68.15 -7.08
N HIS A 157 32.82 -67.93 -7.90
CA HIS A 157 32.14 -68.98 -8.66
C HIS A 157 32.62 -69.15 -10.10
N TYR A 158 33.67 -68.43 -10.52
CA TYR A 158 34.20 -68.45 -11.90
C TYR A 158 33.12 -68.22 -12.97
N ILE A 159 32.15 -67.35 -12.66
CA ILE A 159 31.13 -66.93 -13.63
C ILE A 159 31.71 -65.74 -14.37
N ASP A 160 32.31 -65.99 -15.54
CA ASP A 160 32.83 -64.93 -16.39
C ASP A 160 31.64 -64.15 -16.99
N VAL A 161 31.49 -62.88 -16.61
CA VAL A 161 30.40 -62.03 -17.09
C VAL A 161 30.71 -61.66 -18.55
N PRO A 162 29.90 -62.08 -19.52
CA PRO A 162 30.19 -61.81 -20.93
C PRO A 162 30.27 -60.31 -21.20
N ASN A 163 31.31 -59.87 -21.91
CA ASN A 163 31.57 -58.48 -22.28
C ASN A 163 30.43 -57.80 -23.09
N GLU A 164 29.44 -58.55 -23.58
CA GLU A 164 28.26 -58.00 -24.28
C GLU A 164 27.39 -57.08 -23.40
N LYS A 165 27.49 -57.14 -22.07
CA LYS A 165 26.70 -56.28 -21.15
C LYS A 165 27.17 -54.82 -21.09
N TYR A 166 28.40 -54.52 -21.52
CA TYR A 166 28.91 -53.14 -21.57
C TYR A 166 28.16 -52.29 -22.61
N ASP A 167 27.73 -52.90 -23.72
CA ASP A 167 26.96 -52.26 -24.79
C ASP A 167 25.57 -51.79 -24.30
N VAL A 168 24.98 -52.50 -23.32
CA VAL A 168 23.67 -52.14 -22.76
C VAL A 168 23.75 -50.93 -21.83
N LEU A 169 24.87 -50.73 -21.13
CA LEU A 169 25.12 -49.56 -20.30
C LEU A 169 25.41 -48.32 -21.15
N GLU A 170 26.18 -48.48 -22.22
CA GLU A 170 26.45 -47.41 -23.19
C GLU A 170 25.14 -47.00 -23.90
N ALA A 171 24.34 -47.97 -24.35
CA ALA A 171 23.02 -47.72 -24.94
C ALA A 171 22.03 -47.08 -23.95
N GLN A 172 22.08 -47.44 -22.66
CA GLN A 172 21.27 -46.78 -21.63
C GLN A 172 21.75 -45.37 -21.35
N SER A 173 23.07 -45.13 -21.34
CA SER A 173 23.65 -43.80 -21.17
C SER A 173 23.30 -42.86 -22.33
N GLU A 174 23.39 -43.33 -23.58
CA GLU A 174 22.92 -42.58 -24.76
C GLU A 174 21.43 -42.27 -24.66
N ARG A 175 20.62 -43.22 -24.21
CA ARG A 175 19.17 -43.01 -24.06
C ARG A 175 18.80 -42.05 -22.93
N ILE A 176 19.59 -42.01 -21.85
CA ILE A 176 19.45 -40.99 -20.79
C ILE A 176 19.77 -39.62 -21.37
N SER A 177 20.87 -39.48 -22.11
CA SER A 177 21.24 -38.22 -22.75
C SER A 177 20.17 -37.73 -23.73
N GLU A 178 19.62 -38.62 -24.57
CA GLU A 178 18.49 -38.27 -25.46
C GLU A 178 17.23 -37.83 -24.70
N LEU A 179 16.95 -38.43 -23.54
CA LEU A 179 15.80 -38.08 -22.72
C LEU A 179 16.01 -36.74 -22.01
N GLU A 180 17.21 -36.44 -21.53
CA GLU A 180 17.58 -35.14 -20.97
C GLU A 180 17.46 -34.03 -22.02
N ASP A 181 17.94 -34.26 -23.24
CA ASP A 181 17.80 -33.30 -24.35
C ASP A 181 16.33 -33.04 -24.70
N LYS A 182 15.51 -34.08 -24.79
CA LYS A 182 14.05 -33.93 -25.02
C LYS A 182 13.35 -33.23 -23.86
N LEU A 183 13.79 -33.47 -22.64
CA LEU A 183 13.24 -32.79 -21.46
C LEU A 183 13.54 -31.29 -21.53
N ASN A 184 14.79 -30.92 -21.83
CA ASN A 184 15.18 -29.53 -22.01
C ASN A 184 14.40 -28.86 -23.14
N GLU A 185 14.26 -29.51 -24.29
CA GLU A 185 13.46 -29.01 -25.41
C GLU A 185 11.97 -28.82 -25.03
N SER A 186 11.42 -29.74 -24.23
CA SER A 186 10.05 -29.64 -23.73
C SER A 186 9.88 -28.49 -22.73
N ILE A 187 10.87 -28.26 -21.87
CA ILE A 187 10.87 -27.14 -20.92
C ILE A 187 10.94 -25.81 -21.69
N GLU A 188 11.83 -25.70 -22.68
CA GLU A 188 11.97 -24.51 -23.51
C GLU A 188 10.66 -24.18 -24.25
N LYS A 189 10.04 -25.20 -24.88
CA LYS A 189 8.70 -25.05 -25.49
C LYS A 189 7.63 -24.64 -24.48
N SER A 190 7.68 -25.17 -23.25
CA SER A 190 6.73 -24.80 -22.20
C SER A 190 6.89 -23.33 -21.79
N VAL A 191 8.13 -22.85 -21.63
CA VAL A 191 8.44 -21.44 -21.33
C VAL A 191 8.00 -20.53 -22.47
N GLU A 192 8.27 -20.90 -23.72
CA GLU A 192 7.79 -20.15 -24.89
C GLU A 192 6.27 -20.08 -24.97
N LEU A 193 5.58 -21.18 -24.69
CA LEU A 193 4.12 -21.24 -24.65
C LEU A 193 3.55 -20.36 -23.54
N VAL A 194 4.13 -20.38 -22.34
CA VAL A 194 3.71 -19.52 -21.22
C VAL A 194 3.93 -18.05 -21.58
N ASN A 195 5.11 -17.68 -22.10
CA ASN A 195 5.38 -16.30 -22.53
C ASN A 195 4.43 -15.82 -23.64
N SER A 196 4.12 -16.69 -24.59
CA SER A 196 3.17 -16.38 -25.67
C SER A 196 1.75 -16.24 -25.12
N ASN A 197 1.34 -17.11 -24.19
CA ASN A 197 0.05 -17.06 -23.54
C ASN A 197 -0.12 -15.77 -22.72
N SER A 198 0.88 -15.40 -21.91
CA SER A 198 0.87 -14.13 -21.16
C SER A 198 0.73 -12.91 -22.07
N LYS A 199 1.40 -12.89 -23.23
CA LYS A 199 1.25 -11.80 -24.21
C LYS A 199 -0.16 -11.76 -24.81
N LEU A 200 -0.70 -12.92 -25.19
CA LEU A 200 -2.04 -13.03 -25.77
C LEU A 200 -3.13 -12.62 -24.78
N VAL A 201 -3.06 -13.09 -23.53
CA VAL A 201 -3.99 -12.71 -22.46
C VAL A 201 -3.88 -11.22 -22.16
N ARG A 202 -2.66 -10.68 -22.07
CA ARG A 202 -2.44 -9.24 -21.91
C ARG A 202 -3.13 -8.43 -23.01
N GLU A 203 -2.94 -8.81 -24.27
CA GLU A 203 -3.54 -8.10 -25.40
C GLU A 203 -5.07 -8.25 -25.44
N GLN A 204 -5.59 -9.43 -25.10
CA GLN A 204 -7.02 -9.68 -24.95
C GLN A 204 -7.64 -8.78 -23.88
N VAL A 205 -7.07 -8.74 -22.67
CA VAL A 205 -7.60 -7.92 -21.57
C VAL A 205 -7.52 -6.43 -21.90
N ILE A 206 -6.44 -5.97 -22.55
CA ILE A 206 -6.35 -4.57 -23.03
C ILE A 206 -7.48 -4.28 -24.03
N SER A 207 -7.71 -5.19 -24.98
CA SER A 207 -8.80 -5.04 -25.97
C SER A 207 -10.17 -4.96 -25.30
N GLU A 208 -10.47 -5.87 -24.37
CA GLU A 208 -11.75 -5.93 -23.65
C GLU A 208 -11.99 -4.66 -22.80
N VAL A 209 -10.98 -4.20 -22.06
CA VAL A 209 -11.12 -2.98 -21.23
C VAL A 209 -11.24 -1.73 -22.11
N SER A 210 -10.65 -1.74 -23.30
CA SER A 210 -10.64 -0.61 -24.23
C SER A 210 -11.82 -0.52 -25.20
N GLU A 211 -12.73 -1.50 -25.22
CA GLU A 211 -13.85 -1.58 -26.19
C GLU A 211 -14.78 -0.35 -26.15
N ASP A 212 -14.94 0.28 -24.98
CA ASP A 212 -15.80 1.47 -24.81
C ASP A 212 -15.10 2.82 -25.10
N LEU A 213 -13.80 2.81 -25.42
CA LEU A 213 -13.00 4.03 -25.62
C LEU A 213 -12.99 4.42 -27.11
N ALA A 214 -12.92 5.72 -27.42
CA ALA A 214 -12.75 6.14 -28.81
C ALA A 214 -11.36 5.75 -29.34
N ASP A 215 -11.18 5.55 -30.65
CA ASP A 215 -9.91 5.10 -31.25
C ASP A 215 -8.68 5.93 -30.80
N THR A 216 -8.85 7.25 -30.67
CA THR A 216 -7.79 8.17 -30.19
C THR A 216 -7.47 8.02 -28.70
N GLU A 217 -8.42 7.51 -27.91
CA GLU A 217 -8.29 7.22 -26.49
C GLU A 217 -7.70 5.82 -26.27
N ILE A 218 -8.03 4.86 -27.15
CA ILE A 218 -7.43 3.52 -27.17
C ILE A 218 -5.91 3.61 -27.38
N GLU A 219 -5.42 4.45 -28.31
CA GLU A 219 -3.97 4.63 -28.50
C GLU A 219 -3.27 5.18 -27.25
N LYS A 220 -3.90 6.15 -26.56
CA LYS A 220 -3.37 6.69 -25.30
C LYS A 220 -3.42 5.66 -24.17
N PHE A 221 -4.49 4.87 -24.11
CA PHE A 221 -4.65 3.80 -23.12
C PHE A 221 -3.62 2.68 -23.35
N LYS A 222 -3.37 2.29 -24.61
CA LYS A 222 -2.28 1.34 -24.94
C LYS A 222 -0.92 1.86 -24.49
N GLY A 223 -0.59 3.12 -24.76
CA GLY A 223 0.67 3.71 -24.29
C GLY A 223 0.81 3.75 -22.77
N LEU A 224 -0.28 3.96 -22.03
CA LEU A 224 -0.26 3.94 -20.56
C LEU A 224 -0.17 2.52 -19.97
N THR A 225 -0.51 1.51 -20.76
CA THR A 225 -0.56 0.10 -20.32
C THR A 225 0.66 -0.70 -20.74
N GLU A 226 1.57 -0.13 -21.54
CA GLU A 226 2.86 -0.74 -21.92
C GLU A 226 3.76 -0.99 -20.70
N ASP A 227 3.79 -0.08 -19.72
CA ASP A 227 4.63 -0.18 -18.52
C ASP A 227 3.93 -0.90 -17.34
N VAL A 228 2.72 -1.42 -17.52
CA VAL A 228 1.99 -2.12 -16.45
C VAL A 228 2.43 -3.58 -16.38
N ASP A 229 2.90 -3.99 -15.20
CA ASP A 229 3.30 -5.37 -14.93
C ASP A 229 2.13 -6.35 -15.03
N PHE A 230 2.31 -7.38 -15.84
CA PHE A 230 1.38 -8.51 -15.99
C PHE A 230 1.78 -9.63 -15.03
N ALA A 231 1.02 -9.77 -13.95
CA ALA A 231 1.19 -10.87 -12.98
C ALA A 231 0.16 -11.97 -13.24
N ASP A 232 -1.12 -11.61 -13.23
CA ASP A 232 -2.26 -12.49 -13.46
C ASP A 232 -3.38 -11.71 -14.16
N GLU A 233 -4.31 -12.44 -14.80
CA GLU A 233 -5.37 -11.86 -15.62
C GLU A 233 -6.32 -10.96 -14.83
N GLU A 234 -6.67 -11.36 -13.60
CA GLU A 234 -7.65 -10.65 -12.76
C GLU A 234 -7.07 -9.35 -12.21
N SER A 235 -5.84 -9.39 -11.66
CA SER A 235 -5.14 -8.22 -11.14
C SER A 235 -4.75 -7.25 -12.25
N PHE A 236 -4.36 -7.76 -13.43
CA PHE A 236 -4.07 -6.92 -14.57
C PHE A 236 -5.33 -6.18 -15.04
N ARG A 237 -6.47 -6.87 -15.11
CA ARG A 237 -7.76 -6.27 -15.45
C ARG A 237 -8.19 -5.21 -14.44
N GLU A 238 -7.99 -5.44 -13.15
CA GLU A 238 -8.27 -4.45 -12.10
C GLU A 238 -7.42 -3.19 -12.26
N LYS A 239 -6.09 -3.33 -12.40
CA LYS A 239 -5.16 -2.21 -12.65
C LYS A 239 -5.54 -1.41 -13.90
N LEU A 240 -5.94 -2.11 -14.97
CA LEU A 240 -6.39 -1.48 -16.21
C LEU A 240 -7.69 -0.71 -16.03
N ASN A 241 -8.65 -1.22 -15.26
CA ASN A 241 -9.88 -0.50 -14.94
C ASN A 241 -9.60 0.74 -14.08
N THR A 242 -8.73 0.64 -13.06
CA THR A 242 -8.30 1.82 -12.27
C THR A 242 -7.66 2.88 -13.15
N LEU A 243 -6.81 2.47 -14.10
CA LEU A 243 -6.16 3.39 -15.03
C LEU A 243 -7.17 4.01 -16.01
N LYS A 244 -8.15 3.23 -16.48
CA LYS A 244 -9.26 3.71 -17.31
C LYS A 244 -10.09 4.75 -16.57
N GLU A 245 -10.48 4.50 -15.32
CA GLU A 245 -11.29 5.42 -14.52
C GLU A 245 -10.55 6.72 -14.17
N SER A 246 -9.25 6.64 -13.92
CA SER A 246 -8.42 7.80 -13.56
C SER A 246 -8.17 8.75 -14.74
N TYR A 247 -7.88 8.20 -15.93
CA TYR A 247 -7.48 8.99 -17.10
C TYR A 247 -8.61 9.25 -18.09
N PHE A 248 -9.68 8.44 -18.05
CA PHE A 248 -10.86 8.55 -18.91
C PHE A 248 -12.14 8.55 -18.06
N PRO A 249 -12.32 9.54 -17.17
CA PRO A 249 -13.54 9.63 -16.38
C PRO A 249 -14.74 9.79 -17.32
N LYS A 250 -15.59 8.75 -17.36
CA LYS A 250 -16.89 8.86 -18.03
C LYS A 250 -17.71 9.87 -17.24
N ASN A 251 -17.74 11.13 -17.67
CA ASN A 251 -18.85 12.00 -17.34
C ASN A 251 -20.09 11.26 -17.82
N THR A 252 -20.91 10.76 -16.90
CA THR A 252 -22.23 10.20 -17.17
C THR A 252 -23.10 11.33 -17.73
N VAL A 253 -22.90 11.63 -19.01
CA VAL A 253 -23.91 12.29 -19.82
C VAL A 253 -24.95 11.21 -20.05
N VAL A 254 -26.11 11.43 -19.41
CA VAL A 254 -27.34 10.69 -19.65
C VAL A 254 -27.48 10.43 -21.15
N GLU A 255 -27.55 9.15 -21.47
CA GLU A 255 -27.81 8.56 -22.77
C GLU A 255 -28.89 9.37 -23.52
N GLN A 256 -28.47 10.24 -24.46
CA GLN A 256 -29.34 10.62 -25.56
C GLN A 256 -29.08 9.60 -26.66
N THR A 257 -29.98 8.62 -26.72
CA THR A 257 -30.14 7.70 -27.85
C THR A 257 -30.22 8.51 -29.14
N PHE A 258 -29.22 8.39 -30.00
CA PHE A 258 -29.30 8.81 -31.40
C PHE A 258 -30.07 7.72 -32.15
N ASP A 259 -31.38 7.93 -32.30
CA ASP A 259 -32.24 7.14 -33.18
C ASP A 259 -32.42 7.96 -34.48
N ASP A 260 -31.70 7.55 -35.52
CA ASP A 260 -31.88 8.05 -36.88
C ASP A 260 -32.90 7.14 -37.59
N GLU A 261 -34.19 7.48 -37.54
CA GLU A 261 -35.11 7.17 -38.63
C GLU A 261 -36.39 8.04 -38.61
N ASP A 262 -36.48 8.88 -39.64
CA ASP A 262 -37.67 9.33 -40.37
C ASP A 262 -38.87 9.99 -39.64
N GLY A 263 -39.27 11.16 -40.18
CA GLY A 263 -40.66 11.58 -40.19
C GLY A 263 -41.14 12.52 -39.07
N SER A 264 -41.08 13.82 -39.35
CA SER A 264 -42.05 14.83 -38.88
C SER A 264 -42.25 15.00 -37.37
N THR A 265 -41.61 16.02 -36.77
CA THR A 265 -42.19 16.71 -35.61
C THR A 265 -41.80 18.19 -35.58
N ALA A 266 -42.82 19.05 -35.66
CA ALA A 266 -42.71 20.47 -35.37
C ALA A 266 -42.24 20.66 -33.93
N LYS A 267 -41.19 21.47 -33.73
CA LYS A 267 -40.77 21.91 -32.40
C LYS A 267 -41.62 23.11 -32.01
N ASP A 268 -42.45 22.95 -30.98
CA ASP A 268 -43.06 24.07 -30.27
C ASP A 268 -41.93 24.85 -29.57
N ILE A 269 -41.57 25.98 -30.17
CA ILE A 269 -40.67 26.96 -29.56
C ILE A 269 -41.54 27.74 -28.57
N ASP A 270 -41.20 27.66 -27.28
CA ASP A 270 -41.77 28.51 -26.24
C ASP A 270 -41.33 29.96 -26.47
N THR A 271 -42.07 30.65 -27.34
CA THR A 271 -41.88 32.07 -27.60
C THR A 271 -42.77 32.85 -26.65
N THR A 272 -42.17 33.72 -25.85
CA THR A 272 -42.84 34.62 -24.90
C THR A 272 -44.06 35.30 -25.54
N ASP A 273 -45.16 35.48 -24.78
CA ASP A 273 -46.49 35.95 -25.23
C ASP A 273 -46.52 37.06 -26.30
N ALA A 274 -45.59 38.01 -26.24
CA ALA A 274 -45.47 39.06 -27.25
C ALA A 274 -45.13 38.52 -28.65
N MET A 275 -44.27 37.51 -28.74
CA MET A 275 -43.84 36.89 -30.00
C MET A 275 -44.93 35.99 -30.60
N ASN A 276 -45.77 35.35 -29.77
CA ASN A 276 -46.99 34.66 -30.21
C ASN A 276 -48.04 35.60 -30.82
N ALA A 277 -48.18 36.82 -30.27
CA ALA A 277 -49.07 37.83 -30.85
C ALA A 277 -48.61 38.28 -32.25
N TYR A 278 -47.29 38.43 -32.46
CA TYR A 278 -46.74 38.77 -33.77
C TYR A 278 -46.85 37.60 -34.77
N LEU A 279 -46.52 36.37 -34.37
CA LEU A 279 -46.65 35.17 -35.21
C LEU A 279 -48.10 34.92 -35.64
N SER A 280 -49.06 35.14 -34.73
CA SER A 280 -50.49 34.96 -35.04
C SER A 280 -51.09 36.09 -35.89
N ALA A 281 -50.50 37.28 -35.89
CA ALA A 281 -50.87 38.36 -36.81
C ALA A 281 -50.34 38.11 -38.23
N ILE A 282 -49.11 37.60 -38.34
CA ILE A 282 -48.49 37.25 -39.63
C ILE A 282 -49.24 36.08 -40.29
N SER A 283 -49.60 35.05 -39.52
CA SER A 283 -50.32 33.89 -40.06
C SER A 283 -51.76 34.22 -40.49
N ARG A 284 -52.44 35.14 -39.81
CA ARG A 284 -53.77 35.63 -40.23
C ARG A 284 -53.72 36.43 -41.51
N ASN A 285 -52.68 37.25 -41.72
CA ASN A 285 -52.54 38.02 -42.96
C ASN A 285 -52.24 37.11 -44.17
N GLN A 286 -51.52 36.01 -43.97
CA GLN A 286 -51.20 35.06 -45.04
C GLN A 286 -52.43 34.27 -45.52
N LYS A 287 -53.40 33.98 -44.63
CA LYS A 287 -54.67 33.31 -44.98
C LYS A 287 -55.69 34.23 -45.67
N ALA A 288 -55.53 35.54 -45.62
CA ALA A 288 -56.42 36.51 -46.27
C ALA A 288 -55.94 36.94 -47.68
N SER A 289 -54.78 36.46 -48.13
CA SER A 289 -54.22 36.71 -49.47
C SER A 289 -54.15 35.44 -50.35
N ALA A 290 -54.93 34.41 -50.02
CA ALA A 290 -55.18 33.25 -50.87
C ALA A 290 -56.67 33.20 -51.26
#